data_AF-A0A7X0B3T2-F1
#
_entry.id   AF-A0A7X0B3T2-F1
#
_cell.length_a   1.000
_cell.length_b   1.000
_cell.length_c   1.000
_cell.angle_alpha   90.00
_cell.angle_beta   90.00
_cell.angle_gamma   90.00
#
_symmetry.space_group_name_H-M   'P 1'
#
loop_
_entity.id
_entity.type
_entity.pdbx_description
1 polymer ?
#
loop_
_entity_poly.entity_id
_entity_poly.type
_entity_poly.pdbx_seq_one_letter_code
_entity_poly.pdbx_strand_id
1 'polypeptide(L)' 'MASARGAKPTKVKVQEHRDRLRAQGLRPIQIWVPDVRASSFRAEAHRQSLAVAASAHAAEDQAFIDAVSDWDDE' A
#
# COMPACT_ATOMS: atom_id res chain seq x y z
N MET A 1 24.29 9.04 -35.81
CA MET A 1 24.21 8.45 -34.45
C MET A 1 23.11 9.17 -33.69
N ALA A 2 21.95 8.55 -33.52
CA ALA A 2 20.81 9.17 -32.84
C ALA A 2 21.09 9.24 -31.33
N SER A 3 21.21 10.45 -30.79
CA SER A 3 21.36 10.69 -29.35
C SER A 3 20.11 10.18 -28.65
N ALA A 4 20.25 9.15 -27.80
CA ALA A 4 19.17 8.68 -26.96
C ALA A 4 18.77 9.84 -26.06
N ARG A 5 17.54 10.37 -26.23
CA ARG A 5 16.93 11.39 -25.37
C ARG A 5 17.13 10.96 -23.92
N GLY A 6 18.01 11.65 -23.20
CA GLY A 6 18.42 11.29 -21.85
C GLY A 6 17.20 11.17 -20.94
N ALA A 7 16.94 9.96 -20.43
CA ALA A 7 15.90 9.76 -19.44
C ALA A 7 16.18 10.66 -18.24
N LYS A 8 15.18 11.43 -17.78
CA LYS A 8 15.32 12.29 -16.59
C LYS A 8 15.95 11.47 -15.45
N PRO A 9 16.93 12.03 -14.71
CA PRO A 9 17.50 11.36 -13.55
C PRO A 9 16.40 10.90 -12.59
N THR A 10 16.54 9.70 -12.02
CA THR A 10 15.55 9.09 -11.11
C THR A 10 15.15 10.03 -9.97
N LYS A 11 16.12 10.80 -9.44
CA LYS A 11 15.88 11.84 -8.42
C LYS A 11 14.83 12.88 -8.85
N VAL A 12 14.90 13.35 -10.10
CA VAL A 12 13.97 14.35 -10.64
C VAL A 12 12.58 13.75 -10.77
N LYS A 13 12.47 12.52 -11.28
CA LYS A 13 11.18 11.81 -11.40
C LYS A 13 10.50 11.59 -10.05
N VAL A 14 11.28 11.15 -9.04
CA VAL A 14 10.77 10.92 -7.68
C VAL A 14 10.32 12.23 -7.04
N GLN A 15 11.03 13.33 -7.29
CA GLN A 15 10.65 14.64 -6.79
C GLN A 15 9.33 15.12 -7.43
N GLU A 16 9.22 15.10 -8.76
CA GLU A 16 8.00 15.49 -9.51
C GLU A 16 6.77 14.67 -9.05
N HIS A 17 6.96 13.37 -8.80
CA HIS A 17 5.90 12.50 -8.29
C HIS A 17 5.45 12.89 -6.88
N ARG A 18 6.40 13.14 -5.96
CA ARG A 18 6.09 13.57 -4.59
C ARG A 18 5.40 14.94 -4.56
N ASP A 19 5.81 15.88 -5.42
CA ASP A 19 5.19 17.21 -5.49
C ASP A 19 3.73 17.12 -5.94
N ARG A 20 3.42 16.24 -6.90
CA ARG A 20 2.03 15.96 -7.30
C ARG A 20 1.19 15.38 -6.17
N LEU A 21 1.72 14.42 -5.42
CA LEU A 21 1.01 13.83 -4.27
C LEU A 21 0.78 14.87 -3.16
N ARG A 22 1.75 15.76 -2.90
CA ARG A 22 1.59 16.87 -1.95
C ARG A 22 0.50 17.85 -2.38
N ALA A 23 0.42 18.17 -3.67
CA ALA A 23 -0.63 19.05 -4.20
C ALA A 23 -2.04 18.44 -4.05
N GLN A 24 -2.15 17.10 -3.99
CA GLN A 24 -3.39 16.38 -3.68
C GLN A 24 -3.68 16.29 -2.17
N GLY A 25 -2.85 16.92 -1.32
CA GLY A 25 -2.99 16.91 0.13
C GLY A 25 -2.36 15.70 0.83
N LEU A 26 -1.64 14.83 0.10
CA LEU A 26 -1.02 13.63 0.66
C LEU A 26 0.38 13.94 1.23
N ARG A 27 0.69 13.35 2.39
CA ARG A 27 2.01 13.46 3.02
C ARG A 27 2.73 12.11 2.98
N PRO A 28 3.94 12.02 2.40
CA PRO A 28 4.70 10.77 2.41
C PRO A 28 5.17 10.45 3.83
N ILE A 29 4.94 9.21 4.26
CA ILE A 29 5.53 8.64 5.48
C ILE A 29 6.51 7.52 5.09
N GLN A 30 7.63 7.43 5.80
CA GLN A 30 8.56 6.33 5.69
C GLN A 30 8.54 5.57 7.01
N ILE A 31 8.15 4.30 6.94
CA ILE A 31 8.12 3.39 8.07
C ILE A 31 8.96 2.17 7.72
N TRP A 32 9.64 1.62 8.72
CA TRP A 32 10.32 0.34 8.60
C TRP A 32 9.32 -0.75 8.96
N VAL A 33 9.09 -1.66 8.02
CA VAL A 33 8.22 -2.83 8.20
C VAL A 33 9.06 -4.10 8.24
N PRO A 34 8.58 -5.17 8.89
CA PRO A 34 9.23 -6.48 8.82
C PRO A 34 9.38 -6.97 7.38
N ASP A 35 10.39 -7.78 7.10
CA ASP A 35 10.55 -8.39 5.79
C ASP A 35 9.40 -9.36 5.52
N VAL A 36 8.52 -8.97 4.60
CA VAL A 36 7.33 -9.73 4.21
C VAL A 36 7.64 -11.05 3.50
N ARG A 37 8.89 -11.26 3.07
CA ARG A 37 9.35 -12.51 2.47
C ARG A 37 9.85 -13.52 3.50
N ALA A 38 10.12 -13.09 4.73
CA ALA A 38 10.56 -13.99 5.78
C ALA A 38 9.46 -14.99 6.15
N SER A 39 9.83 -16.25 6.38
CA SER A 39 8.89 -17.29 6.80
C SER A 39 8.22 -16.98 8.14
N SER A 40 8.93 -16.30 9.04
CA SER A 40 8.39 -15.82 10.32
C SER A 40 7.27 -14.79 10.13
N PHE A 41 7.44 -13.86 9.19
CA PHE A 41 6.39 -12.90 8.86
C PHE A 41 5.15 -13.61 8.31
N ARG A 42 5.32 -14.59 7.41
CA ARG A 42 4.19 -15.37 6.89
C ARG A 42 3.43 -16.10 8.00
N ALA A 43 4.15 -16.73 8.93
CA ALA A 43 3.54 -17.42 10.06
C ALA A 43 2.76 -16.46 10.96
N GLU A 44 3.35 -15.30 11.26
CA GLU A 44 2.71 -14.29 12.11
C GLU A 44 1.51 -13.62 11.43
N ALA A 45 1.62 -13.28 10.14
CA ALA A 45 0.52 -12.76 9.35
C ALA A 45 -0.66 -13.74 9.35
N HIS A 46 -0.40 -15.03 9.10
CA HIS A 46 -1.44 -16.06 9.16
C HIS A 46 -2.10 -16.16 10.54
N ARG A 47 -1.29 -16.17 11.62
CA ARG A 47 -1.79 -16.20 13.00
C ARG A 47 -2.69 -15.00 13.31
N GLN A 48 -2.26 -13.81 12.93
CA GLN A 48 -3.02 -12.58 13.17
C GLN A 48 -4.30 -12.52 12.32
N SER A 49 -4.25 -12.92 11.05
CA SER A 49 -5.44 -13.00 10.20
C SER A 49 -6.50 -13.93 10.79
N LEU A 50 -6.11 -15.09 11.32
CA LEU A 50 -7.04 -15.99 12.02
C LEU A 50 -7.62 -15.35 13.28
N ALA A 51 -6.82 -14.61 14.05
CA ALA A 51 -7.31 -13.92 15.25
C ALA A 51 -8.36 -12.85 14.93
N VAL A 52 -8.15 -12.09 13.85
CA VAL A 52 -9.12 -11.09 13.36
C VAL A 52 -10.39 -11.78 12.88
N ALA A 53 -10.26 -12.84 12.07
CA ALA A 53 -11.41 -13.59 11.55
C ALA A 53 -12.25 -14.26 12.64
N ALA A 54 -11.62 -14.68 13.74
CA ALA A 54 -12.30 -15.26 14.90
C ALA A 54 -12.78 -14.20 15.92
N SER A 55 -12.56 -12.91 15.67
CA SER A 55 -12.95 -11.85 16.60
C SER A 55 -14.47 -11.68 16.63
N ALA A 56 -14.99 -11.20 17.77
CA ALA A 56 -16.42 -10.89 17.91
C ALA A 56 -16.90 -9.82 16.91
N HIS A 57 -15.99 -8.97 16.43
CA HIS A 57 -16.27 -7.87 15.51
C HIS A 57 -16.11 -8.27 14.04
N ALA A 58 -15.68 -9.50 13.72
CA ALA A 58 -15.36 -9.91 12.35
C ALA A 58 -16.51 -9.63 11.36
N ALA A 59 -17.76 -9.84 11.77
CA ALA A 59 -18.93 -9.57 10.93
C ALA A 59 -19.19 -8.06 10.73
N GLU A 60 -19.01 -7.26 11.78
CA GLU A 60 -19.17 -5.80 11.71
C GLU A 60 -18.05 -5.17 10.88
N ASP A 61 -16.82 -5.60 11.09
CA ASP A 61 -15.64 -5.19 10.32
C ASP A 61 -15.83 -5.52 8.84
N GLN A 62 -16.25 -6.74 8.52
CA GLN A 62 -16.51 -7.13 7.13
C GLN A 62 -17.64 -6.30 6.50
N ALA A 63 -18.75 -6.12 7.21
CA ALA A 63 -19.87 -5.30 6.73
C ALA A 63 -19.47 -3.84 6.49
N PHE A 64 -18.61 -3.27 7.35
CA PHE A 64 -18.05 -1.94 7.14
C PHE A 64 -17.19 -1.87 5.88
N ILE A 65 -16.25 -2.81 5.71
CA ILE A 65 -15.38 -2.88 4.53
C ILE A 65 -16.20 -3.01 3.26
N ASP A 66 -17.20 -3.90 3.23
CA ASP A 66 -18.06 -4.09 2.06
C ASP A 66 -18.85 -2.82 1.72
N ALA A 67 -19.30 -2.06 2.74
CA ALA A 67 -20.05 -0.82 2.53
C ALA A 67 -19.21 0.35 2.01
N VAL A 68 -17.89 0.38 2.30
CA VAL A 68 -16.98 1.45 1.85
C VAL A 68 -16.13 1.07 0.64
N SER A 69 -16.15 -0.20 0.24
CA SER A 69 -15.44 -0.68 -0.94
C SER A 69 -16.22 -0.28 -2.19
N ASP A 70 -15.59 0.52 -3.04
CA ASP A 70 -16.05 0.76 -4.40
C ASP A 70 -15.55 -0.41 -5.25
N TRP A 71 -16.43 -1.39 -5.46
CA TRP A 71 -16.19 -2.40 -6.48
C TRP A 71 -16.61 -1.75 -7.78
N ASP A 72 -15.65 -1.39 -8.64
CA ASP A 72 -15.97 -1.09 -10.04
C ASP A 72 -16.66 -2.34 -10.61
N ASP A 73 -17.99 -2.35 -10.58
CA ASP A 73 -18.83 -3.32 -11.28
C ASP A 73 -18.52 -3.12 -12.77
N GLU A 74 -17.75 -4.02 -13.35
CA GLU A 74 -17.51 -4.05 -14.80
C GLU A 74 -18.83 -4.17 -15.59
#